data_AF-A0A9J6A426-F1
#
_entry.id   AF-A0A9J6A426-F1
#
_cell.length_a   1.000
_cell.length_b   1.000
_cell.length_c   1.000
_cell.angle_alpha   90.00
_cell.angle_beta   90.00
_cell.angle_gamma   90.00
#
_symmetry.space_group_name_H-M   'P 1'
#
loop_
_entity.id
_entity.type
_entity.pdbx_description
1 polymer ?
#
loop_
_entity_poly.entity_id
_entity_poly.type
_entity_poly.pdbx_seq_one_letter_code
_entity_poly.pdbx_strand_id
1 'polypeptide(L)'
;MAIEEPEPNSNSDPISEWLASTLSDVPSFLDEPYSYTDDLNFYADSWWVPDQDDQIVNHNIIIDNTCNSFNISSPVNTAISNIPLEPIILDHPQPVDLSKKRKTSDQNPKTSKKNHNRQINEAENAHAIGDQGGVQVRRPKRVPTKSTGNNSNNKEGRWAEHLLNPCAAAITVGNMNRVQHLLYVLHELASFTGDANHRLSAHGLRALTHHLSSPGSSSASSGTIGVTNFSSANHKFFRDSLINFIDISPWFRIPNNIANSSVLQIIGEQDRLKSLHILDIGVSHGFQWPTLLEELTRRSGGPPPLVRLTVITPTTENGELRGTPFVIGPPGYDFSSQLLAYAKAININLQINRLDNFPLQNLNSQTINSTSDETLVICAQFRLHNLNHTIPDDRTDLLKILKSLDPKGLVLSENNTECSCNSCGDFATTFSRRVEYLWRFLDSTSVAYKGRESEERRMMEGEAAKALTNMGEMNERKEKWCERMRSVGFVKEVFGEDAIDGARALLRKYDSNWEMRVEEKDGCVDLWWKGQPISFCSLWKI
;
A
#
# COMPACT_ATOMS: atom_id res chain seq x y z
N MET A 1 2.95 37.80 55.03
CA MET A 1 3.12 36.56 54.24
C MET A 1 1.74 36.08 53.85
N ALA A 2 1.43 36.17 52.56
CA ALA A 2 0.37 35.41 51.91
C ALA A 2 1.07 34.70 50.74
N ILE A 3 0.74 33.44 50.50
CA ILE A 3 1.41 32.59 49.51
C ILE A 3 0.54 32.61 48.25
N GLU A 4 1.13 32.94 47.11
CA GLU A 4 0.46 32.85 45.81
C GLU A 4 0.39 31.39 45.36
N GLU A 5 -0.76 30.96 44.86
CA GLU A 5 -0.90 29.68 44.15
C GLU A 5 -0.45 29.85 42.68
N PRO A 6 0.21 28.84 42.07
CA PRO A 6 0.65 28.92 40.69
C PRO A 6 -0.49 28.62 39.70
N GLU A 7 -0.54 29.36 38.58
CA GLU A 7 -1.45 29.06 37.47
C GLU A 7 -1.14 27.70 36.81
N PRO A 8 -2.15 26.98 36.30
CA PRO A 8 -1.95 25.72 35.59
C PRO A 8 -1.42 25.96 34.16
N ASN A 9 -0.30 25.32 33.82
CA ASN A 9 0.23 25.28 32.46
C ASN A 9 -0.76 24.61 31.48
N SER A 10 -1.46 25.39 30.64
CA SER A 10 -2.16 24.88 29.46
C SER A 10 -1.21 24.82 28.26
N ASN A 11 -0.49 23.71 28.13
CA ASN A 11 0.37 23.43 26.97
C ASN A 11 0.28 21.94 26.56
N SER A 12 -0.93 21.40 26.58
CA SER A 12 -1.27 20.15 25.91
C SER A 12 -1.52 20.41 24.43
N ASP A 13 -0.82 19.68 23.57
CA ASP A 13 -1.03 19.71 22.12
C ASP A 13 -2.39 19.03 21.78
N PRO A 14 -3.30 19.67 21.02
CA PRO A 14 -4.59 19.08 20.65
C PRO A 14 -4.48 17.76 19.87
N ILE A 15 -3.41 17.50 19.12
CA ILE A 15 -3.16 16.18 18.52
C ILE A 15 -2.83 15.16 19.61
N SER A 16 -1.96 15.52 20.55
CA SER A 16 -1.66 14.69 21.73
C SER A 16 -2.90 14.44 22.59
N GLU A 17 -3.84 15.39 22.71
CA GLU A 17 -5.15 15.16 23.36
C GLU A 17 -6.09 14.30 22.53
N TRP A 18 -6.08 14.35 21.20
CA TRP A 18 -6.81 13.39 20.36
C TRP A 18 -6.25 11.97 20.52
N LEU A 19 -4.92 11.82 20.57
CA LEU A 19 -4.23 10.57 20.87
C LEU A 19 -4.43 10.09 22.33
N ALA A 20 -4.62 11.00 23.29
CA ALA A 20 -4.79 10.66 24.71
C ALA A 20 -6.25 10.42 25.11
N SER A 21 -7.20 11.21 24.61
CA SER A 21 -8.65 11.00 24.81
C SER A 21 -9.13 9.69 24.19
N THR A 22 -8.41 9.15 23.21
CA THR A 22 -8.62 7.79 22.69
C THR A 22 -8.08 6.68 23.60
N LEU A 23 -7.20 6.99 24.57
CA LEU A 23 -6.67 6.04 25.56
C LEU A 23 -7.46 5.99 26.88
N SER A 24 -8.30 6.98 27.15
CA SER A 24 -9.05 7.15 28.41
C SER A 24 -10.30 6.24 28.54
N ASP A 25 -10.08 4.92 28.52
CA ASP A 25 -11.01 3.91 29.04
C ASP A 25 -10.20 2.86 29.83
N VAL A 26 -9.65 3.29 30.97
CA VAL A 26 -8.95 2.42 31.94
C VAL A 26 -9.35 2.84 33.35
N PRO A 27 -9.98 1.97 34.16
CA PRO A 27 -10.18 2.22 35.58
C PRO A 27 -8.82 2.30 36.29
N SER A 28 -8.60 3.34 37.09
CA SER A 28 -7.39 3.48 37.89
C SER A 28 -7.33 2.40 38.97
N PHE A 29 -6.44 1.42 38.82
CA PHE A 29 -6.14 0.44 39.87
C PHE A 29 -4.65 0.05 39.86
N LEU A 30 -3.84 0.79 40.60
CA LEU A 30 -2.49 0.40 41.01
C LEU A 30 -2.22 0.89 42.44
N ASP A 31 -2.48 -0.01 43.38
CA ASP A 31 -1.92 -0.21 44.74
C ASP A 31 -2.66 -1.50 45.21
N GLU A 32 -2.08 -2.61 45.69
CA GLU A 32 -0.76 -2.92 46.25
C GLU A 32 -0.39 -4.43 45.95
N PRO A 33 0.61 -5.12 46.56
CA PRO A 33 1.38 -6.18 45.86
C PRO A 33 1.07 -7.68 46.15
N TYR A 34 1.53 -8.52 45.22
CA TYR A 34 1.93 -9.95 45.29
C TYR A 34 1.46 -10.86 46.45
N SER A 35 0.74 -11.94 46.10
CA SER A 35 0.95 -13.28 46.68
C SER A 35 0.53 -14.42 45.73
N TYR A 36 1.31 -15.51 45.72
CA TYR A 36 1.06 -16.76 44.98
C TYR A 36 0.00 -17.66 45.65
N THR A 37 -0.81 -18.41 44.86
CA THR A 37 -1.07 -19.86 45.01
C THR A 37 -1.93 -20.41 43.86
N ASP A 38 -1.82 -21.73 43.59
CA ASP A 38 -2.60 -22.51 42.63
C ASP A 38 -4.12 -22.56 42.96
N ASP A 39 -5.01 -22.76 41.96
CA ASP A 39 -5.55 -24.11 41.63
C ASP A 39 -6.59 -24.12 40.47
N LEU A 40 -6.95 -25.32 39.99
CA LEU A 40 -7.94 -25.58 38.93
C LEU A 40 -9.40 -25.23 39.32
N ASN A 41 -10.23 -24.75 38.38
CA ASN A 41 -11.32 -25.55 37.76
C ASN A 41 -12.21 -24.84 36.71
N PHE A 42 -13.06 -25.64 36.07
CA PHE A 42 -13.88 -25.40 34.87
C PHE A 42 -15.36 -25.01 35.18
N TYR A 43 -16.06 -24.51 34.14
CA TYR A 43 -17.52 -24.48 33.87
C TYR A 43 -18.45 -23.36 34.39
N ALA A 44 -19.35 -22.95 33.47
CA ALA A 44 -20.67 -22.30 33.61
C ALA A 44 -20.71 -20.79 34.02
N ASP A 45 -21.63 -19.92 33.53
CA ASP A 45 -22.79 -20.16 32.65
C ASP A 45 -23.29 -18.92 31.85
N SER A 46 -24.21 -19.19 30.92
CA SER A 46 -25.06 -18.36 30.04
C SER A 46 -25.86 -17.21 30.75
N TRP A 47 -25.91 -15.94 30.29
CA TRP A 47 -26.71 -15.29 29.20
C TRP A 47 -28.12 -14.70 29.57
N TRP A 48 -28.27 -13.35 29.43
CA TRP A 48 -29.51 -12.51 29.24
C TRP A 48 -30.63 -12.56 30.33
N VAL A 49 -31.62 -11.64 30.50
CA VAL A 49 -32.44 -10.70 29.67
C VAL A 49 -32.90 -9.48 30.55
N PRO A 50 -33.31 -8.30 30.01
CA PRO A 50 -33.72 -7.10 30.79
C PRO A 50 -35.25 -6.90 30.96
N ASP A 51 -35.65 -5.87 31.72
CA ASP A 51 -37.07 -5.44 31.91
C ASP A 51 -37.38 -4.06 31.27
N GLN A 52 -38.67 -3.85 30.96
CA GLN A 52 -39.24 -2.63 30.34
C GLN A 52 -40.00 -1.77 31.35
N ASP A 53 -40.19 -0.48 31.05
CA ASP A 53 -41.55 0.10 31.06
C ASP A 53 -41.64 1.40 30.23
N ASP A 54 -42.82 1.65 29.65
CA ASP A 54 -43.09 2.72 28.67
C ASP A 54 -43.53 4.07 29.29
N GLN A 55 -43.22 5.19 28.62
CA GLN A 55 -44.21 6.28 28.48
C GLN A 55 -43.95 7.22 27.28
N ILE A 56 -45.05 7.60 26.62
CA ILE A 56 -45.09 8.24 25.30
C ILE A 56 -45.29 9.75 25.39
N VAL A 57 -44.46 10.53 24.68
CA VAL A 57 -44.89 11.80 24.04
C VAL A 57 -44.17 11.99 22.69
N ASN A 58 -44.94 12.07 21.60
CA ASN A 58 -44.43 12.40 20.26
C ASN A 58 -44.00 13.86 20.13
N HIS A 59 -42.91 14.12 19.40
CA HIS A 59 -42.83 15.26 18.47
C HIS A 59 -42.08 14.87 17.19
N ASN A 60 -42.56 15.39 16.05
CA ASN A 60 -42.24 14.86 14.73
C ASN A 60 -40.85 15.24 14.24
N ILE A 61 -40.15 14.29 13.59
CA ILE A 61 -39.12 14.59 12.58
C ILE A 61 -39.62 14.01 11.26
N ILE A 62 -39.71 14.86 10.24
CA ILE A 62 -40.14 14.48 8.88
C ILE A 62 -38.94 13.86 8.17
N ILE A 63 -39.11 12.63 7.69
CA ILE A 63 -38.19 11.97 6.75
C ILE A 63 -38.99 11.67 5.48
N ASP A 64 -38.82 12.51 4.45
CA ASP A 64 -39.43 12.28 3.13
C ASP A 64 -38.67 11.17 2.38
N ASN A 65 -39.01 9.92 2.70
CA ASN A 65 -38.64 8.76 1.89
C ASN A 65 -39.70 8.49 0.83
N THR A 66 -39.47 8.96 -0.40
CA THR A 66 -40.23 8.52 -1.58
C THR A 66 -39.32 7.93 -2.64
N CYS A 67 -39.24 6.60 -2.68
CA CYS A 67 -38.80 5.83 -3.84
C CYS A 67 -39.79 4.69 -4.07
N ASN A 68 -40.70 4.87 -5.02
CA ASN A 68 -41.71 3.89 -5.36
C ASN A 68 -41.07 2.67 -6.03
N SER A 69 -41.20 1.50 -5.39
CA SER A 69 -40.87 0.21 -5.98
C SER A 69 -41.87 -0.18 -7.07
N PHE A 70 -41.46 -0.12 -8.34
CA PHE A 70 -42.23 -0.69 -9.46
C PHE A 70 -41.74 -2.10 -9.78
N ASN A 71 -42.50 -3.10 -9.33
CA ASN A 71 -42.39 -4.48 -9.83
C ASN A 71 -43.03 -4.57 -11.22
N ILE A 72 -42.24 -4.92 -12.24
CA ILE A 72 -42.77 -5.47 -13.50
C ILE A 72 -41.98 -6.73 -13.84
N SER A 73 -42.65 -7.87 -13.72
CA SER A 73 -42.20 -9.13 -14.30
C SER A 73 -42.45 -9.13 -15.81
N SER A 74 -41.59 -9.80 -16.58
CA SER A 74 -41.85 -10.11 -17.99
C SER A 74 -41.18 -11.43 -18.39
N PRO A 75 -41.77 -12.21 -19.31
CA PRO A 75 -41.52 -13.64 -19.39
C PRO A 75 -40.40 -14.05 -20.36
N VAL A 76 -39.90 -15.26 -20.13
CA VAL A 76 -39.02 -16.00 -21.05
C VAL A 76 -39.75 -16.30 -22.36
N ASN A 77 -39.12 -16.01 -23.50
CA ASN A 77 -39.54 -16.50 -24.82
C ASN A 77 -38.40 -17.28 -25.48
N THR A 78 -38.55 -18.60 -25.53
CA THR A 78 -37.63 -19.52 -26.19
C THR A 78 -38.03 -19.68 -27.66
N ALA A 79 -37.18 -19.25 -28.59
CA ALA A 79 -37.38 -19.51 -30.02
C ALA A 79 -36.58 -20.76 -30.44
N ILE A 80 -37.30 -21.83 -30.81
CA ILE A 80 -36.74 -23.08 -31.31
C ILE A 80 -36.70 -23.03 -32.84
N SER A 81 -35.56 -23.35 -33.45
CA SER A 81 -35.48 -23.71 -34.87
C SER A 81 -34.76 -25.05 -35.02
N ASN A 82 -35.54 -26.10 -35.26
CA ASN A 82 -35.04 -27.44 -35.61
C ASN A 82 -34.65 -27.48 -37.09
N ILE A 83 -33.61 -28.24 -37.44
CA ILE A 83 -33.49 -29.10 -38.64
C ILE A 83 -32.18 -29.94 -38.49
N PRO A 84 -32.12 -31.19 -39.02
CA PRO A 84 -31.62 -32.31 -38.22
C PRO A 84 -30.22 -32.84 -38.57
N LEU A 85 -29.70 -33.69 -37.68
CA LEU A 85 -28.52 -34.55 -37.85
C LEU A 85 -28.94 -35.98 -38.23
N GLU A 86 -28.29 -36.58 -39.23
CA GLU A 86 -28.08 -38.03 -39.37
C GLU A 86 -26.92 -38.32 -40.38
N PRO A 87 -26.29 -39.53 -40.44
CA PRO A 87 -24.94 -39.61 -39.85
C PRO A 87 -23.90 -40.48 -40.59
N ILE A 88 -22.70 -40.60 -39.97
CA ILE A 88 -21.63 -41.62 -40.18
C ILE A 88 -20.84 -41.52 -41.51
N ILE A 89 -19.50 -41.39 -41.41
CA ILE A 89 -18.51 -42.43 -41.77
C ILE A 89 -17.13 -42.02 -41.23
N LEU A 90 -16.43 -43.01 -40.68
CA LEU A 90 -15.08 -42.95 -40.14
C LEU A 90 -14.07 -43.18 -41.27
N ASP A 91 -12.96 -42.44 -41.33
CA ASP A 91 -11.70 -43.03 -41.82
C ASP A 91 -10.43 -42.27 -41.41
N HIS A 92 -9.40 -43.04 -41.07
CA HIS A 92 -8.03 -42.55 -40.85
C HIS A 92 -7.27 -42.48 -42.18
N PRO A 93 -6.17 -41.70 -42.21
CA PRO A 93 -4.94 -42.31 -42.73
C PRO A 93 -3.74 -42.17 -41.77
N GLN A 94 -3.02 -43.27 -41.57
CA GLN A 94 -1.65 -43.28 -41.07
C GLN A 94 -0.64 -43.35 -42.25
N PRO A 95 0.68 -43.15 -42.01
CA PRO A 95 1.62 -42.74 -43.05
C PRO A 95 2.17 -43.89 -43.90
N VAL A 96 2.76 -43.53 -45.06
CA VAL A 96 3.51 -44.44 -45.93
C VAL A 96 5.02 -44.17 -45.81
N ASP A 97 5.80 -45.24 -45.77
CA ASP A 97 7.23 -45.32 -45.42
C ASP A 97 8.12 -45.70 -46.64
N LEU A 98 9.44 -45.76 -46.42
CA LEU A 98 10.51 -46.39 -47.21
C LEU A 98 11.14 -45.49 -48.32
N SER A 99 12.45 -45.51 -48.59
CA SER A 99 13.49 -46.52 -48.27
C SER A 99 14.93 -45.97 -48.15
N LYS A 100 15.96 -46.85 -48.13
CA LYS A 100 17.28 -46.67 -47.48
C LYS A 100 18.50 -46.65 -48.43
N LYS A 101 19.59 -46.01 -47.95
CA LYS A 101 21.05 -46.33 -48.13
C LYS A 101 21.71 -46.32 -49.53
N ARG A 102 22.82 -45.57 -49.62
CA ARG A 102 24.14 -46.10 -50.06
C ARG A 102 25.30 -45.43 -49.29
N LYS A 103 26.53 -45.92 -49.45
CA LYS A 103 27.72 -45.75 -48.57
C LYS A 103 28.97 -45.44 -49.43
N THR A 104 30.10 -45.06 -48.80
CA THR A 104 31.48 -44.88 -49.37
C THR A 104 31.72 -43.52 -50.09
N SER A 105 32.91 -42.87 -50.06
CA SER A 105 34.15 -43.05 -49.29
C SER A 105 35.00 -41.75 -49.25
N ASP A 106 35.98 -41.72 -48.34
CA ASP A 106 37.33 -41.12 -48.48
C ASP A 106 37.69 -39.62 -48.26
N GLN A 107 38.89 -39.49 -47.66
CA GLN A 107 39.87 -38.38 -47.64
C GLN A 107 39.69 -37.12 -46.76
N ASN A 108 40.29 -37.26 -45.56
CA ASN A 108 41.06 -36.28 -44.77
C ASN A 108 42.26 -35.68 -45.58
N PRO A 109 43.09 -34.72 -45.08
CA PRO A 109 42.98 -33.88 -43.86
C PRO A 109 43.48 -32.40 -44.00
N LYS A 110 43.53 -31.66 -42.86
CA LYS A 110 44.27 -30.39 -42.57
C LYS A 110 43.61 -29.09 -43.10
N THR A 111 43.72 -27.93 -42.45
CA THR A 111 44.55 -27.48 -41.30
C THR A 111 43.75 -26.74 -40.21
N SER A 112 44.10 -27.00 -38.95
CA SER A 112 43.80 -26.11 -37.81
C SER A 112 44.70 -24.87 -37.82
N LYS A 113 44.21 -23.73 -37.30
CA LYS A 113 45.00 -22.85 -36.41
C LYS A 113 44.12 -21.87 -35.60
N LYS A 114 44.16 -22.04 -34.27
CA LYS A 114 43.86 -20.97 -33.30
C LYS A 114 45.05 -19.99 -33.24
N ASN A 115 44.78 -18.75 -32.82
CA ASN A 115 45.48 -17.95 -31.79
C ASN A 115 45.47 -16.46 -32.17
N HIS A 116 45.07 -15.50 -31.32
CA HIS A 116 45.51 -15.08 -29.97
C HIS A 116 46.55 -13.93 -30.00
N ASN A 117 46.38 -13.00 -29.05
CA ASN A 117 47.36 -12.06 -28.49
C ASN A 117 47.64 -10.66 -29.10
N ARG A 118 47.26 -9.66 -28.28
CA ARG A 118 48.12 -8.67 -27.58
C ARG A 118 48.26 -7.24 -28.10
N GLN A 119 48.13 -6.36 -27.10
CA GLN A 119 48.64 -4.99 -26.97
C GLN A 119 50.12 -4.85 -27.37
N ILE A 120 50.53 -3.61 -27.67
CA ILE A 120 51.67 -2.92 -27.04
C ILE A 120 51.53 -1.40 -27.27
N ASN A 121 52.14 -0.58 -26.40
CA ASN A 121 52.17 0.89 -26.44
C ASN A 121 53.40 1.41 -27.19
N GLU A 122 53.36 2.65 -27.69
CA GLU A 122 54.42 3.68 -27.75
C GLU A 122 53.77 4.94 -28.39
N ALA A 123 53.86 6.20 -27.93
CA ALA A 123 54.84 7.04 -27.21
C ALA A 123 55.60 8.02 -28.14
N GLU A 124 55.79 9.25 -27.62
CA GLU A 124 56.75 10.32 -28.03
C GLU A 124 56.33 11.50 -28.96
N ASN A 125 56.34 12.71 -28.35
CA ASN A 125 57.10 13.94 -28.73
C ASN A 125 56.80 14.74 -30.04
N ALA A 126 56.92 16.08 -30.13
CA ALA A 126 57.17 17.17 -29.15
C ALA A 126 56.94 18.60 -29.76
N HIS A 127 57.20 19.65 -28.96
CA HIS A 127 57.28 21.12 -29.23
C HIS A 127 55.94 21.93 -29.23
N ALA A 128 55.66 22.93 -28.36
CA ALA A 128 56.38 24.16 -27.88
C ALA A 128 56.22 25.36 -28.86
N ILE A 129 56.00 26.65 -28.52
CA ILE A 129 56.16 27.54 -27.32
C ILE A 129 55.01 28.61 -27.36
N GLY A 130 54.52 29.34 -26.34
CA GLY A 130 54.73 29.37 -24.87
C GLY A 130 55.06 30.78 -24.27
N ASP A 131 54.13 31.49 -23.60
CA ASP A 131 54.41 32.78 -22.90
C ASP A 131 53.74 32.92 -21.49
N GLN A 132 54.18 33.89 -20.69
CA GLN A 132 54.01 33.99 -19.24
C GLN A 132 52.87 34.92 -18.77
N GLY A 133 52.35 34.66 -17.56
CA GLY A 133 51.44 35.57 -16.85
C GLY A 133 50.98 34.98 -15.51
N GLY A 134 51.62 35.39 -14.40
CA GLY A 134 51.39 34.79 -13.09
C GLY A 134 50.28 35.46 -12.28
N VAL A 135 49.39 34.66 -11.67
CA VAL A 135 48.57 35.05 -10.51
C VAL A 135 48.54 33.89 -9.50
N GLN A 136 48.83 34.18 -8.23
CA GLN A 136 48.68 33.21 -7.14
C GLN A 136 47.19 33.01 -6.81
N VAL A 137 46.70 31.76 -6.90
CA VAL A 137 45.42 31.37 -6.28
C VAL A 137 45.66 30.15 -5.38
N ARG A 138 45.22 30.26 -4.13
CA ARG A 138 45.42 29.27 -3.07
C ARG A 138 44.66 27.97 -3.39
N ARG A 139 45.35 26.83 -3.42
CA ARG A 139 44.71 25.50 -3.48
C ARG A 139 44.12 25.15 -2.10
N PRO A 140 42.84 24.72 -1.99
CA PRO A 140 42.33 24.11 -0.77
C PRO A 140 42.93 22.71 -0.56
N LYS A 141 43.06 22.29 0.70
CA LYS A 141 43.59 20.98 1.08
C LYS A 141 42.66 19.86 0.59
N ARG A 142 43.20 18.84 -0.08
CA ARG A 142 42.48 17.58 -0.34
C ARG A 142 42.26 16.84 0.99
N VAL A 143 41.00 16.74 1.41
CA VAL A 143 40.55 15.75 2.40
C VAL A 143 40.26 14.45 1.62
N PRO A 144 40.69 13.26 2.07
CA PRO A 144 40.46 12.02 1.34
C PRO A 144 39.02 11.52 1.54
N THR A 145 38.15 11.77 0.56
CA THR A 145 36.81 11.18 0.49
C THR A 145 36.90 9.69 0.13
N LYS A 146 36.90 8.80 1.14
CA LYS A 146 36.56 7.39 0.97
C LYS A 146 35.03 7.21 1.01
N SER A 147 34.38 7.52 -0.10
CA SER A 147 32.97 7.13 -0.36
C SER A 147 32.94 5.93 -1.29
N THR A 148 33.28 4.75 -0.76
CA THR A 148 33.08 3.48 -1.49
C THR A 148 31.63 3.05 -1.29
N GLY A 149 30.76 3.39 -2.24
CA GLY A 149 29.36 2.94 -2.25
C GLY A 149 29.29 1.44 -2.49
N ASN A 150 29.29 0.65 -1.41
CA ASN A 150 29.40 -0.80 -1.47
C ASN A 150 28.02 -1.48 -1.59
N ASN A 151 27.32 -1.21 -2.70
CA ASN A 151 25.92 -1.56 -2.90
C ASN A 151 25.67 -3.06 -3.26
N SER A 152 26.62 -3.94 -2.94
CA SER A 152 26.60 -5.38 -3.26
C SER A 152 26.40 -6.31 -2.07
N ASN A 153 26.67 -5.87 -0.84
CA ASN A 153 26.82 -6.79 0.31
C ASN A 153 25.52 -7.10 1.07
N ASN A 154 24.39 -6.45 0.78
CA ASN A 154 23.12 -6.75 1.47
C ASN A 154 22.45 -8.07 1.03
N LYS A 155 22.92 -8.72 -0.06
CA LYS A 155 22.34 -10.01 -0.50
C LYS A 155 22.81 -11.21 0.30
N GLU A 156 23.97 -11.14 0.95
CA GLU A 156 24.52 -12.25 1.75
C GLU A 156 23.70 -12.47 3.04
N GLY A 157 23.00 -11.43 3.54
CA GLY A 157 22.13 -11.51 4.72
C GLY A 157 20.67 -11.89 4.44
N ARG A 158 20.24 -12.04 3.17
CA ARG A 158 18.82 -12.27 2.79
C ARG A 158 18.51 -13.77 2.59
N TRP A 159 18.88 -14.62 3.56
CA TRP A 159 18.77 -16.07 3.43
C TRP A 159 17.34 -16.57 3.16
N ALA A 160 16.30 -15.88 3.66
CA ALA A 160 14.92 -16.31 3.44
C ALA A 160 14.51 -16.18 1.97
N GLU A 161 14.92 -15.12 1.28
CA GLU A 161 14.72 -14.98 -0.17
C GLU A 161 15.41 -16.10 -0.96
N HIS A 162 16.65 -16.46 -0.56
CA HIS A 162 17.44 -17.53 -1.18
C HIS A 162 16.86 -18.95 -0.95
N LEU A 163 15.84 -19.09 -0.12
CA LEU A 163 15.04 -20.31 0.01
C LEU A 163 13.68 -20.18 -0.71
N LEU A 164 12.98 -19.06 -0.50
CA LEU A 164 11.65 -18.80 -1.03
C LEU A 164 11.62 -18.71 -2.55
N ASN A 165 12.52 -17.93 -3.17
CA ASN A 165 12.54 -17.75 -4.62
C ASN A 165 12.91 -19.05 -5.36
N PRO A 166 13.94 -19.81 -4.95
CA PRO A 166 14.18 -21.14 -5.50
C PRO A 166 13.06 -22.15 -5.24
N CYS A 167 12.27 -21.99 -4.17
CA CYS A 167 11.10 -22.84 -3.93
C CYS A 167 9.99 -22.52 -4.93
N ALA A 168 9.67 -21.24 -5.16
CA ALA A 168 8.69 -20.82 -6.17
C ALA A 168 9.12 -21.22 -7.60
N ALA A 169 10.41 -21.15 -7.91
CA ALA A 169 10.98 -21.68 -9.16
C ALA A 169 10.80 -23.20 -9.27
N ALA A 170 11.08 -23.95 -8.20
CA ALA A 170 10.90 -25.41 -8.16
C ALA A 170 9.43 -25.83 -8.32
N ILE A 171 8.49 -25.09 -7.75
CA ILE A 171 7.04 -25.27 -7.96
C ILE A 171 6.69 -25.04 -9.44
N THR A 172 7.16 -23.93 -10.02
CA THR A 172 6.87 -23.54 -11.41
C THR A 172 7.33 -24.59 -12.42
N VAL A 173 8.46 -25.27 -12.17
CA VAL A 173 8.96 -26.37 -13.04
C VAL A 173 8.53 -27.78 -12.59
N GLY A 174 7.65 -27.90 -11.59
CA GLY A 174 7.13 -29.19 -11.10
C GLY A 174 8.15 -30.09 -10.36
N ASN A 175 9.27 -29.56 -9.87
CA ASN A 175 10.31 -30.34 -9.19
C ASN A 175 9.95 -30.58 -7.72
N MET A 176 8.99 -31.48 -7.48
CA MET A 176 8.43 -31.74 -6.14
C MET A 176 9.48 -32.18 -5.10
N ASN A 177 10.52 -32.92 -5.49
CA ASN A 177 11.62 -33.27 -4.57
C ASN A 177 12.36 -32.03 -4.05
N ARG A 178 12.61 -31.05 -4.93
CA ARG A 178 13.26 -29.79 -4.54
C ARG A 178 12.31 -28.90 -3.72
N VAL A 179 11.01 -28.90 -4.04
CA VAL A 179 9.97 -28.21 -3.26
C VAL A 179 9.90 -28.76 -1.84
N GLN A 180 9.75 -30.08 -1.67
CA GLN A 180 9.68 -30.72 -0.35
C GLN A 180 10.90 -30.40 0.52
N HIS A 181 12.10 -30.52 -0.04
CA HIS A 181 13.34 -30.18 0.68
C HIS A 181 13.39 -28.68 1.08
N LEU A 182 13.00 -27.76 0.20
CA LEU A 182 13.01 -26.33 0.51
C LEU A 182 11.94 -25.95 1.53
N LEU A 183 10.74 -26.52 1.44
CA LEU A 183 9.67 -26.33 2.44
C LEU A 183 10.09 -26.86 3.81
N TYR A 184 10.80 -27.99 3.87
CA TYR A 184 11.37 -28.50 5.13
C TYR A 184 12.37 -27.50 5.74
N VAL A 185 13.34 -27.01 4.96
CA VAL A 185 14.31 -26.01 5.47
C VAL A 185 13.63 -24.70 5.87
N LEU A 186 12.62 -24.24 5.11
CA LEU A 186 11.81 -23.07 5.47
C LEU A 186 11.03 -23.28 6.78
N HIS A 187 10.51 -24.48 7.02
CA HIS A 187 9.79 -24.85 8.24
C HIS A 187 10.69 -24.79 9.47
N GLU A 188 11.90 -25.38 9.41
CA GLU A 188 12.85 -25.35 10.53
C GLU A 188 13.35 -23.93 10.87
N LEU A 189 13.28 -22.99 9.92
CA LEU A 189 13.74 -21.60 10.08
C LEU A 189 12.59 -20.57 10.22
N ALA A 190 11.33 -21.00 10.14
CA ALA A 190 10.18 -20.11 10.21
C ALA A 190 9.92 -19.65 11.65
N SER A 191 9.96 -18.33 11.89
CA SER A 191 9.49 -17.76 13.16
C SER A 191 8.89 -16.37 12.99
N PHE A 192 7.70 -16.17 13.56
CA PHE A 192 7.03 -14.87 13.63
C PHE A 192 7.65 -13.92 14.68
N THR A 193 8.65 -14.36 15.45
CA THR A 193 9.38 -13.56 16.47
C THR A 193 10.88 -13.43 16.22
N GLY A 194 11.38 -13.94 15.10
CA GLY A 194 12.78 -13.77 14.72
C GLY A 194 13.04 -12.45 13.98
N ASP A 195 14.23 -12.34 13.39
CA ASP A 195 14.57 -11.20 12.52
C ASP A 195 13.70 -11.11 11.25
N ALA A 196 13.99 -10.14 10.37
CA ALA A 196 13.28 -9.99 9.09
C ALA A 196 13.28 -11.27 8.23
N ASN A 197 14.35 -12.09 8.25
CA ASN A 197 14.40 -13.32 7.46
C ASN A 197 13.52 -14.42 8.07
N HIS A 198 13.57 -14.63 9.39
CA HIS A 198 12.74 -15.66 10.04
C HIS A 198 11.24 -15.39 9.83
N ARG A 199 10.85 -14.11 9.87
CA ARG A 199 9.47 -13.67 9.64
C ARG A 199 9.09 -13.76 8.17
N LEU A 200 9.98 -13.37 7.25
CA LEU A 200 9.80 -13.58 5.82
C LEU A 200 9.66 -15.08 5.48
N SER A 201 10.46 -15.95 6.11
CA SER A 201 10.37 -17.40 5.99
C SER A 201 9.00 -17.90 6.48
N ALA A 202 8.52 -17.46 7.64
CA ALA A 202 7.23 -17.86 8.19
C ALA A 202 6.03 -17.44 7.31
N HIS A 203 5.98 -16.19 6.88
CA HIS A 203 4.94 -15.69 5.96
C HIS A 203 5.05 -16.34 4.57
N GLY A 204 6.27 -16.50 4.05
CA GLY A 204 6.56 -17.13 2.76
C GLY A 204 6.19 -18.60 2.71
N LEU A 205 6.54 -19.37 3.75
CA LEU A 205 6.15 -20.77 3.92
C LEU A 205 4.64 -20.93 3.94
N ARG A 206 3.91 -20.08 4.69
CA ARG A 206 2.45 -20.09 4.71
C ARG A 206 1.87 -19.81 3.32
N ALA A 207 2.41 -18.83 2.58
CA ALA A 207 1.94 -18.50 1.24
C ALA A 207 2.21 -19.62 0.21
N LEU A 208 3.41 -20.23 0.24
CA LEU A 208 3.75 -21.37 -0.61
C LEU A 208 2.90 -22.61 -0.29
N THR A 209 2.66 -22.89 0.99
CA THR A 209 1.81 -24.01 1.43
C THR A 209 0.35 -23.81 1.00
N HIS A 210 -0.16 -22.57 1.10
CA HIS A 210 -1.48 -22.22 0.60
C HIS A 210 -1.58 -22.39 -0.93
N HIS A 211 -0.56 -21.96 -1.69
CA HIS A 211 -0.52 -22.12 -3.14
C HIS A 211 -0.46 -23.60 -3.60
N LEU A 212 0.18 -24.46 -2.82
CA LEU A 212 0.25 -25.91 -3.07
C LEU A 212 -0.97 -26.70 -2.61
N SER A 213 -1.84 -26.09 -1.79
CA SER A 213 -3.06 -26.73 -1.30
C SER A 213 -4.12 -26.69 -2.40
N SER A 214 -4.72 -27.84 -2.71
CA SER A 214 -5.66 -27.97 -3.82
C SER A 214 -7.00 -27.27 -3.51
N PRO A 215 -7.72 -26.67 -4.49
CA PRO A 215 -8.98 -25.95 -4.24
C PRO A 215 -10.12 -26.77 -3.61
N GLY A 216 -9.97 -28.09 -3.48
CA GLY A 216 -10.92 -28.97 -2.79
C GLY A 216 -10.45 -29.51 -1.43
N SER A 217 -9.22 -29.23 -0.99
CA SER A 217 -8.74 -29.64 0.34
C SER A 217 -9.09 -28.58 1.38
N SER A 218 -10.25 -28.73 2.02
CA SER A 218 -10.64 -28.01 3.25
C SER A 218 -9.80 -28.43 4.46
N SER A 219 -8.47 -28.40 4.32
CA SER A 219 -7.54 -28.57 5.42
C SER A 219 -7.60 -27.31 6.28
N ALA A 220 -8.50 -27.35 7.27
CA ALA A 220 -8.57 -26.36 8.32
C ALA A 220 -7.16 -26.06 8.85
N SER A 221 -6.85 -24.78 8.97
CA SER A 221 -5.54 -24.22 9.35
C SER A 221 -4.90 -25.00 10.51
N SER A 222 -4.00 -25.92 10.19
CA SER A 222 -3.39 -26.79 11.18
C SER A 222 -2.25 -26.07 11.89
N GLY A 223 -2.43 -25.78 13.18
CA GLY A 223 -1.36 -25.49 14.13
C GLY A 223 -0.70 -24.09 14.10
N THR A 224 -0.70 -23.35 12.99
CA THR A 224 -0.08 -22.00 12.99
C THR A 224 -0.94 -20.99 13.74
N ILE A 225 -0.38 -20.41 14.80
CA ILE A 225 -0.92 -19.26 15.56
C ILE A 225 -1.55 -18.26 14.59
N GLY A 226 -2.83 -17.91 14.85
CA GLY A 226 -3.59 -17.03 13.98
C GLY A 226 -2.94 -15.65 13.89
N VAL A 227 -2.33 -15.35 12.74
CA VAL A 227 -1.78 -14.02 12.46
C VAL A 227 -2.91 -13.00 12.56
N THR A 228 -2.84 -12.18 13.61
CA THR A 228 -3.73 -11.04 13.84
C THR A 228 -3.65 -10.10 12.65
N ASN A 229 -4.80 -9.74 12.11
CA ASN A 229 -4.94 -8.90 10.93
C ASN A 229 -6.12 -7.94 11.15
N PHE A 230 -6.19 -6.85 10.38
CA PHE A 230 -7.16 -5.76 10.56
C PHE A 230 -8.60 -6.27 10.64
N SER A 231 -9.00 -7.15 9.72
CA SER A 231 -10.38 -7.68 9.67
C SER A 231 -10.78 -8.57 10.85
N SER A 232 -9.80 -9.01 11.66
CA SER A 232 -9.99 -9.82 12.87
C SER A 232 -9.73 -9.07 14.18
N ALA A 233 -9.18 -7.86 14.12
CA ALA A 233 -8.81 -7.08 15.29
C ALA A 233 -10.03 -6.38 15.91
N ASN A 234 -10.01 -6.16 17.23
CA ASN A 234 -10.95 -5.23 17.85
C ASN A 234 -10.58 -3.78 17.48
N HIS A 235 -11.55 -2.87 17.52
CA HIS A 235 -11.38 -1.49 17.04
C HIS A 235 -10.29 -0.71 17.79
N LYS A 236 -10.18 -0.90 19.11
CA LYS A 236 -9.16 -0.24 19.94
C LYS A 236 -7.77 -0.68 19.51
N PHE A 237 -7.51 -1.98 19.50
CA PHE A 237 -6.20 -2.54 19.16
C PHE A 237 -5.79 -2.22 17.71
N PHE A 238 -6.74 -2.24 16.77
CA PHE A 238 -6.52 -1.78 15.40
C PHE A 238 -6.09 -0.32 15.31
N ARG A 239 -6.82 0.58 15.97
CA ARG A 239 -6.53 2.01 16.03
C ARG A 239 -5.16 2.28 16.67
N ASP A 240 -4.90 1.66 17.82
CA ASP A 240 -3.66 1.82 18.57
C ASP A 240 -2.44 1.29 17.77
N SER A 241 -2.63 0.21 16.98
CA SER A 241 -1.60 -0.31 16.06
C SER A 241 -1.28 0.66 14.92
N LEU A 242 -2.30 1.29 14.33
CA LEU A 242 -2.12 2.28 13.26
C LEU A 242 -1.42 3.55 13.77
N ILE A 243 -1.81 4.05 14.95
CA ILE A 243 -1.12 5.17 15.62
C ILE A 243 0.36 4.83 15.81
N ASN A 244 0.63 3.70 16.46
CA ASN A 244 1.99 3.24 16.75
C ASN A 244 2.84 3.15 15.47
N PHE A 245 2.29 2.57 14.40
CA PHE A 245 3.00 2.43 13.13
C PHE A 245 3.28 3.77 12.45
N ILE A 246 2.31 4.70 12.41
CA ILE A 246 2.47 6.03 11.81
C ILE A 246 3.53 6.85 12.55
N ASP A 247 3.66 6.67 13.87
CA ASP A 247 4.65 7.37 14.68
C ASP A 247 6.10 6.95 14.41
N ILE A 248 6.33 5.69 14.02
CA ILE A 248 7.67 5.09 13.87
C ILE A 248 8.03 4.69 12.43
N SER A 249 7.07 4.69 11.51
CA SER A 249 7.26 4.37 10.09
C SER A 249 6.73 5.49 9.17
N PRO A 250 7.55 6.01 8.23
CA PRO A 250 7.11 7.01 7.26
C PRO A 250 6.25 6.43 6.12
N TRP A 251 6.09 5.10 6.05
CA TRP A 251 5.52 4.35 4.90
C TRP A 251 4.23 4.96 4.34
N PHE A 252 3.28 5.31 5.23
CA PHE A 252 2.07 6.05 4.87
C PHE A 252 2.14 7.53 5.31
N ARG A 253 2.94 7.86 6.33
CA ARG A 253 2.95 9.19 6.93
C ARG A 253 3.54 10.27 6.01
N ILE A 254 4.55 9.95 5.20
CA ILE A 254 5.10 10.88 4.20
C ILE A 254 4.11 11.09 3.04
N PRO A 255 3.54 10.05 2.39
CA PRO A 255 2.49 10.23 1.40
C PRO A 255 1.28 11.03 1.90
N ASN A 256 0.82 10.78 3.13
CA ASN A 256 -0.29 11.52 3.74
C ASN A 256 0.06 13.01 3.94
N ASN A 257 1.28 13.33 4.39
CA ASN A 257 1.72 14.72 4.54
C ASN A 257 1.83 15.44 3.18
N ILE A 258 2.42 14.80 2.17
CA ILE A 258 2.49 15.34 0.80
C ILE A 258 1.08 15.60 0.25
N ALA A 259 0.14 14.67 0.44
CA ALA A 259 -1.25 14.84 0.02
C ALA A 259 -1.93 16.00 0.76
N ASN A 260 -1.76 16.11 2.07
CA ASN A 260 -2.31 17.21 2.86
C ASN A 260 -1.76 18.58 2.41
N SER A 261 -0.43 18.69 2.26
CA SER A 261 0.19 19.93 1.75
C SER A 261 -0.20 20.24 0.31
N SER A 262 -0.51 19.24 -0.51
CA SER A 262 -1.08 19.45 -1.86
C SER A 262 -2.50 20.00 -1.82
N VAL A 263 -3.34 19.54 -0.87
CA VAL A 263 -4.66 20.15 -0.63
C VAL A 263 -4.48 21.63 -0.26
N LEU A 264 -3.51 21.97 0.61
CA LEU A 264 -3.19 23.35 1.00
C LEU A 264 -2.67 24.20 -0.18
N GLN A 265 -1.90 23.62 -1.09
CA GLN A 265 -1.47 24.27 -2.32
C GLN A 265 -2.67 24.63 -3.21
N ILE A 266 -3.52 23.64 -3.56
CA ILE A 266 -4.66 23.81 -4.47
C ILE A 266 -5.64 24.89 -3.98
N ILE A 267 -5.92 24.94 -2.67
CA ILE A 267 -6.80 25.95 -2.08
C ILE A 267 -6.15 27.33 -1.97
N GLY A 268 -4.81 27.40 -1.84
CA GLY A 268 -4.06 28.66 -1.80
C GLY A 268 -4.02 29.38 -3.15
N GLU A 269 -4.20 28.64 -4.24
CA GLU A 269 -4.35 29.17 -5.61
C GLU A 269 -5.75 29.74 -5.90
N GLN A 270 -6.73 29.60 -5.01
CA GLN A 270 -8.11 30.06 -5.26
C GLN A 270 -8.30 31.51 -4.78
N ASP A 271 -8.72 32.40 -5.70
CA ASP A 271 -9.05 33.82 -5.41
C ASP A 271 -10.13 34.01 -4.32
N ARG A 272 -10.93 32.97 -4.05
CA ARG A 272 -12.06 33.03 -3.12
C ARG A 272 -12.06 31.84 -2.18
N LEU A 273 -12.32 32.14 -0.92
CA LEU A 273 -12.53 31.16 0.14
C LEU A 273 -13.83 30.36 -0.10
N LYS A 274 -13.70 29.22 -0.80
CA LYS A 274 -14.77 28.24 -1.02
C LYS A 274 -14.81 27.18 0.07
N SER A 275 -15.90 26.44 0.14
CA SER A 275 -15.95 25.14 0.83
C SER A 275 -14.91 24.19 0.22
N LEU A 276 -14.26 23.37 1.04
CA LEU A 276 -13.31 22.35 0.61
C LEU A 276 -14.00 20.99 0.61
N HIS A 277 -13.93 20.25 -0.50
CA HIS A 277 -14.39 18.87 -0.57
C HIS A 277 -13.22 17.95 -0.92
N ILE A 278 -12.98 16.97 -0.07
CA ILE A 278 -11.95 15.94 -0.23
C ILE A 278 -12.65 14.62 -0.54
N LEU A 279 -12.28 14.01 -1.66
CA LEU A 279 -12.67 12.63 -1.99
C LEU A 279 -11.51 11.69 -1.63
N ASP A 280 -11.68 10.92 -0.55
CA ASP A 280 -10.71 9.96 -0.03
C ASP A 280 -10.93 8.57 -0.65
N ILE A 281 -10.00 8.15 -1.50
CA ILE A 281 -9.90 6.79 -2.05
C ILE A 281 -8.58 6.20 -1.54
N GLY A 282 -8.47 6.08 -0.21
CA GLY A 282 -7.26 5.70 0.50
C GLY A 282 -7.32 4.38 1.27
N VAL A 283 -6.22 4.12 1.98
CA VAL A 283 -6.06 3.11 3.05
C VAL A 283 -5.73 3.76 4.40
N SER A 284 -6.01 5.07 4.55
CA SER A 284 -5.59 5.87 5.70
C SER A 284 -6.38 5.58 6.97
N HIS A 285 -7.54 4.92 6.87
CA HIS A 285 -8.51 4.66 7.95
C HIS A 285 -8.84 5.90 8.81
N GLY A 286 -8.79 7.09 8.21
CA GLY A 286 -9.06 8.37 8.87
C GLY A 286 -7.84 9.07 9.46
N PHE A 287 -6.72 8.38 9.69
CA PHE A 287 -5.53 8.90 10.39
C PHE A 287 -4.77 10.01 9.63
N GLN A 288 -5.07 10.23 8.35
CA GLN A 288 -4.53 11.34 7.57
C GLN A 288 -5.15 12.69 7.97
N TRP A 289 -6.44 12.68 8.28
CA TRP A 289 -7.28 13.86 8.29
C TRP A 289 -7.08 14.79 9.50
N PRO A 290 -6.83 14.32 10.75
CA PRO A 290 -6.54 15.21 11.88
C PRO A 290 -5.46 16.24 11.56
N THR A 291 -4.36 15.81 10.94
CA THR A 291 -3.24 16.71 10.62
C THR A 291 -3.54 17.69 9.48
N LEU A 292 -4.40 17.33 8.51
CA LEU A 292 -4.88 18.30 7.52
C LEU A 292 -5.80 19.34 8.19
N LEU A 293 -6.72 18.89 9.04
CA LEU A 293 -7.64 19.79 9.75
C LEU A 293 -6.85 20.79 10.59
N GLU A 294 -5.85 20.33 11.35
CA GLU A 294 -4.97 21.22 12.11
C GLU A 294 -4.24 22.23 11.20
N GLU A 295 -3.65 21.79 10.09
CA GLU A 295 -2.99 22.67 9.11
C GLU A 295 -3.93 23.71 8.50
N LEU A 296 -5.20 23.36 8.24
CA LEU A 296 -6.23 24.29 7.75
C LEU A 296 -6.52 25.43 8.74
N THR A 297 -6.38 25.22 10.06
CA THR A 297 -6.54 26.29 11.06
C THR A 297 -5.43 27.34 10.97
N ARG A 298 -4.22 26.93 10.57
CA ARG A 298 -3.02 27.80 10.50
C ARG A 298 -2.91 28.57 9.18
N ARG A 299 -3.80 28.31 8.21
CA ARG A 299 -3.77 28.94 6.89
C ARG A 299 -4.07 30.44 6.97
N SER A 300 -3.38 31.24 6.14
CA SER A 300 -3.73 32.65 5.91
C SER A 300 -5.18 32.77 5.44
N GLY A 301 -5.98 33.57 6.15
CA GLY A 301 -7.44 33.66 5.92
C GLY A 301 -8.29 32.66 6.71
N GLY A 302 -7.69 31.81 7.56
CA GLY A 302 -8.40 30.81 8.37
C GLY A 302 -8.85 29.57 7.57
N PRO A 303 -9.51 28.60 8.22
CA PRO A 303 -9.99 27.38 7.57
C PRO A 303 -11.16 27.63 6.59
N PRO A 304 -11.50 26.67 5.70
CA PRO A 304 -12.67 26.77 4.82
C PRO A 304 -13.99 26.89 5.62
N PRO A 305 -15.03 27.58 5.11
CA PRO A 305 -16.33 27.71 5.78
C PRO A 305 -17.02 26.36 6.04
N LEU A 306 -16.72 25.37 5.20
CA LEU A 306 -17.05 23.97 5.36
C LEU A 306 -15.90 23.14 4.80
N VAL A 307 -15.45 22.14 5.56
CA VAL A 307 -14.63 21.03 5.08
C VAL A 307 -15.54 19.83 4.96
N ARG A 308 -15.53 19.18 3.80
CA ARG A 308 -16.34 18.00 3.53
C ARG A 308 -15.44 16.85 3.11
N LEU A 309 -15.52 15.74 3.82
CA LEU A 309 -14.72 14.55 3.60
C LEU A 309 -15.64 13.43 3.11
N THR A 310 -15.52 13.04 1.85
CA THR A 310 -16.25 11.89 1.28
C THR A 310 -15.29 10.71 1.16
N VAL A 311 -15.52 9.64 1.93
CA VAL A 311 -14.63 8.47 2.00
C VAL A 311 -15.23 7.30 1.26
N ILE A 312 -14.49 6.73 0.30
CA ILE A 312 -14.90 5.54 -0.44
C ILE A 312 -14.33 4.29 0.23
N THR A 313 -15.15 3.64 1.05
CA THR A 313 -14.74 2.41 1.72
C THR A 313 -14.77 1.24 0.71
N PRO A 314 -13.88 0.25 0.86
CA PRO A 314 -13.74 -0.85 -0.10
C PRO A 314 -14.94 -1.80 -0.07
N THR A 315 -15.44 -2.19 -1.25
CA THR A 315 -16.50 -3.20 -1.38
C THR A 315 -16.04 -4.56 -0.88
N THR A 316 -16.75 -5.11 0.11
CA THR A 316 -16.38 -6.36 0.79
C THR A 316 -17.05 -7.61 0.20
N GLU A 317 -18.06 -7.43 -0.66
CA GLU A 317 -19.03 -8.45 -1.06
C GLU A 317 -18.43 -9.59 -1.90
N ASN A 318 -17.54 -9.29 -2.85
CA ASN A 318 -16.93 -10.29 -3.74
C ASN A 318 -15.74 -11.03 -3.11
N GLY A 319 -15.28 -10.65 -1.91
CA GLY A 319 -14.12 -11.24 -1.24
C GLY A 319 -12.74 -10.92 -1.87
N GLU A 320 -12.69 -10.48 -3.13
CA GLU A 320 -11.47 -10.16 -3.89
C GLU A 320 -10.52 -9.21 -3.14
N LEU A 321 -11.05 -8.16 -2.50
CA LEU A 321 -10.26 -7.19 -1.72
C LEU A 321 -9.80 -7.71 -0.34
N ARG A 322 -10.29 -8.86 0.16
CA ARG A 322 -9.87 -9.40 1.48
C ARG A 322 -8.39 -9.80 1.51
N GLY A 323 -7.82 -10.15 0.35
CA GLY A 323 -6.40 -10.44 0.18
C GLY A 323 -5.52 -9.19 0.03
N THR A 324 -6.10 -7.99 -0.12
CA THR A 324 -5.29 -6.78 -0.33
C THR A 324 -4.75 -6.24 1.01
N PRO A 325 -3.44 -5.96 1.14
CA PRO A 325 -2.86 -5.36 2.34
C PRO A 325 -3.53 -4.04 2.72
N PHE A 326 -3.80 -3.84 4.01
CA PHE A 326 -4.23 -2.57 4.61
C PHE A 326 -5.58 -1.99 4.15
N VAL A 327 -6.23 -2.53 3.11
CA VAL A 327 -7.48 -1.95 2.56
C VAL A 327 -8.67 -2.17 3.50
N ILE A 328 -8.83 -3.38 4.06
CA ILE A 328 -10.00 -3.75 4.88
C ILE A 328 -9.69 -3.58 6.38
N GLY A 329 -10.35 -2.62 7.04
CA GLY A 329 -10.34 -2.47 8.50
C GLY A 329 -11.23 -3.51 9.23
N PRO A 330 -11.33 -3.45 10.57
CA PRO A 330 -12.27 -4.26 11.34
C PRO A 330 -13.73 -4.04 10.92
N PRO A 331 -14.59 -5.08 10.95
CA PRO A 331 -16.03 -4.91 10.74
C PRO A 331 -16.63 -3.86 11.68
N GLY A 332 -17.41 -2.93 11.12
CA GLY A 332 -18.06 -1.85 11.87
C GLY A 332 -17.11 -0.75 12.37
N TYR A 333 -15.83 -0.73 11.99
CA TYR A 333 -14.93 0.36 12.37
C TYR A 333 -15.38 1.68 11.74
N ASP A 334 -15.49 2.71 12.58
CA ASP A 334 -15.78 4.07 12.16
C ASP A 334 -14.98 5.10 12.97
N PHE A 335 -14.24 5.94 12.23
CA PHE A 335 -13.49 7.07 12.79
C PHE A 335 -14.29 8.38 12.79
N SER A 336 -15.49 8.40 12.17
CA SER A 336 -16.22 9.64 11.89
C SER A 336 -16.57 10.41 13.16
N SER A 337 -17.04 9.73 14.21
CA SER A 337 -17.37 10.36 15.50
C SER A 337 -16.17 11.02 16.17
N GLN A 338 -15.00 10.35 16.16
CA GLN A 338 -13.76 10.85 16.73
C GLN A 338 -13.20 12.03 15.94
N LEU A 339 -13.27 11.98 14.61
CA LEU A 339 -12.80 13.06 13.74
C LEU A 339 -13.71 14.30 13.79
N LEU A 340 -15.03 14.11 13.92
CA LEU A 340 -16.00 15.19 14.14
C LEU A 340 -15.79 15.86 15.51
N ALA A 341 -15.54 15.07 16.57
CA ALA A 341 -15.21 15.60 17.90
C ALA A 341 -13.91 16.43 17.87
N TYR A 342 -12.87 15.94 17.20
CA TYR A 342 -11.62 16.67 17.01
C TYR A 342 -11.82 17.96 16.21
N ALA A 343 -12.50 17.90 15.06
CA ALA A 343 -12.80 19.08 14.24
C ALA A 343 -13.55 20.16 15.02
N LYS A 344 -14.53 19.76 15.84
CA LYS A 344 -15.26 20.66 16.74
C LYS A 344 -14.32 21.32 17.78
N ALA A 345 -13.40 20.57 18.37
CA ALA A 345 -12.44 21.11 19.35
C ALA A 345 -11.52 22.18 18.73
N ILE A 346 -11.13 22.04 17.46
CA ILE A 346 -10.30 23.03 16.73
C ILE A 346 -11.12 24.01 15.87
N ASN A 347 -12.43 24.13 16.13
CA ASN A 347 -13.35 25.07 15.46
C ASN A 347 -13.44 24.94 13.92
N ILE A 348 -13.31 23.72 13.38
CA ILE A 348 -13.57 23.43 11.98
C ILE A 348 -14.98 22.86 11.78
N ASN A 349 -15.73 23.49 10.88
CA ASN A 349 -16.98 22.95 10.36
C ASN A 349 -16.68 21.76 9.42
N LEU A 350 -16.77 20.54 9.95
CA LEU A 350 -16.51 19.30 9.22
C LEU A 350 -17.81 18.53 8.96
N GLN A 351 -18.03 18.15 7.71
CA GLN A 351 -19.00 17.13 7.30
C GLN A 351 -18.24 15.87 6.83
N ILE A 352 -18.68 14.69 7.26
CA ILE A 352 -18.15 13.40 6.79
C ILE A 352 -19.28 12.65 6.08
N ASN A 353 -19.02 12.23 4.84
CA ASN A 353 -19.85 11.33 4.07
C ASN A 353 -19.07 10.01 3.88
N ARG A 354 -19.71 8.87 4.09
CA ARG A 354 -19.12 7.55 3.77
C ARG A 354 -19.94 6.88 2.67
N LEU A 355 -19.26 6.41 1.63
CA LEU A 355 -19.86 5.59 0.59
C LEU A 355 -19.39 4.15 0.80
N ASP A 356 -20.16 3.41 1.59
CA ASP A 356 -19.86 2.01 1.94
C ASP A 356 -20.34 1.03 0.85
N ASN A 357 -19.52 0.01 0.58
CA ASN A 357 -19.69 -0.97 -0.51
C ASN A 357 -19.85 -0.37 -1.93
N PHE A 358 -19.55 0.91 -2.14
CA PHE A 358 -19.83 1.62 -3.39
C PHE A 358 -18.78 1.32 -4.49
N PRO A 359 -19.16 0.78 -5.67
CA PRO A 359 -18.22 0.50 -6.74
C PRO A 359 -17.60 1.79 -7.31
N LEU A 360 -16.27 1.83 -7.41
CA LEU A 360 -15.53 2.99 -7.94
C LEU A 360 -15.99 3.41 -9.35
N GLN A 361 -16.41 2.45 -10.18
CA GLN A 361 -16.89 2.70 -11.55
C GLN A 361 -18.26 3.40 -11.61
N ASN A 362 -18.98 3.51 -10.49
CA ASN A 362 -20.28 4.18 -10.42
C ASN A 362 -20.16 5.63 -9.91
N LEU A 363 -18.95 6.11 -9.61
CA LEU A 363 -18.73 7.46 -9.07
C LEU A 363 -19.16 8.53 -10.08
N ASN A 364 -19.84 9.56 -9.57
CA ASN A 364 -20.30 10.74 -10.30
C ASN A 364 -20.58 11.87 -9.30
N SER A 365 -20.72 13.11 -9.78
CA SER A 365 -20.89 14.29 -8.92
C SER A 365 -22.09 14.16 -7.97
N GLN A 366 -23.19 13.52 -8.38
CA GLN A 366 -24.36 13.30 -7.54
C GLN A 366 -24.05 12.34 -6.38
N THR A 367 -23.40 11.20 -6.64
CA THR A 367 -23.08 10.20 -5.60
C THR A 367 -22.16 10.74 -4.51
N ILE A 368 -21.21 11.60 -4.87
CA ILE A 368 -20.33 12.28 -3.91
C ILE A 368 -20.91 13.63 -3.42
N ASN A 369 -22.16 13.94 -3.73
CA ASN A 369 -22.85 15.21 -3.43
C ASN A 369 -22.04 16.47 -3.80
N SER A 370 -21.26 16.44 -4.88
CA SER A 370 -20.38 17.55 -5.28
C SER A 370 -21.11 18.66 -6.04
N THR A 371 -20.69 19.89 -5.78
CA THR A 371 -21.27 21.13 -6.31
C THR A 371 -20.21 22.02 -6.95
N SER A 372 -20.60 23.04 -7.73
CA SER A 372 -19.65 23.92 -8.44
C SER A 372 -19.07 25.06 -7.58
N ASP A 373 -19.64 25.30 -6.40
CA ASP A 373 -19.25 26.35 -5.45
C ASP A 373 -18.18 25.89 -4.43
N GLU A 374 -17.88 24.60 -4.34
CA GLU A 374 -16.76 24.05 -3.57
C GLU A 374 -15.47 23.92 -4.39
N THR A 375 -14.37 23.57 -3.70
CA THR A 375 -13.09 23.16 -4.27
C THR A 375 -12.94 21.66 -4.04
N LEU A 376 -13.19 20.84 -5.07
CA LEU A 376 -12.98 19.40 -5.02
C LEU A 376 -11.50 19.04 -5.19
N VAL A 377 -10.96 18.25 -4.26
CA VAL A 377 -9.63 17.62 -4.34
C VAL A 377 -9.78 16.12 -4.14
N ILE A 378 -9.15 15.32 -5.00
CA ILE A 378 -9.20 13.85 -4.93
C ILE A 378 -7.88 13.32 -4.37
N CYS A 379 -7.95 12.52 -3.32
CA CYS A 379 -6.80 11.84 -2.71
C CYS A 379 -6.92 10.33 -2.95
N ALA A 380 -6.19 9.83 -3.96
CA ALA A 380 -6.16 8.40 -4.31
C ALA A 380 -4.85 7.78 -3.81
N GLN A 381 -4.92 6.94 -2.77
CA GLN A 381 -3.74 6.54 -2.00
C GLN A 381 -3.73 5.03 -1.72
N PHE A 382 -2.86 4.29 -2.42
CA PHE A 382 -2.65 2.84 -2.26
C PHE A 382 -3.92 2.00 -2.45
N ARG A 383 -4.76 2.35 -3.43
CA ARG A 383 -6.04 1.68 -3.71
C ARG A 383 -6.22 1.30 -5.18
N LEU A 384 -5.67 2.09 -6.11
CA LEU A 384 -5.97 1.97 -7.55
C LEU A 384 -5.17 0.83 -8.22
N HIS A 385 -4.06 0.40 -7.61
CA HIS A 385 -3.31 -0.79 -8.05
C HIS A 385 -4.11 -2.10 -8.00
N ASN A 386 -5.26 -2.13 -7.34
CA ASN A 386 -6.14 -3.30 -7.25
C ASN A 386 -7.15 -3.42 -8.40
N LEU A 387 -7.30 -2.36 -9.19
CA LEU A 387 -8.17 -2.38 -10.37
C LEU A 387 -7.49 -3.10 -11.52
N ASN A 388 -8.28 -3.81 -12.34
CA ASN A 388 -7.76 -4.46 -13.53
C ASN A 388 -7.07 -3.44 -14.44
N HIS A 389 -5.88 -3.81 -14.89
CA HIS A 389 -5.02 -2.99 -15.73
C HIS A 389 -4.78 -3.61 -17.12
N THR A 390 -5.51 -4.69 -17.42
CA THR A 390 -5.52 -5.42 -18.69
C THR A 390 -6.78 -5.08 -19.50
N ILE A 391 -7.54 -6.06 -19.99
CA ILE A 391 -8.82 -5.83 -20.69
C ILE A 391 -9.91 -6.57 -19.89
N PRO A 392 -10.96 -5.89 -19.39
CA PRO A 392 -11.16 -4.44 -19.41
C PRO A 392 -10.11 -3.67 -18.58
N ASP A 393 -9.83 -2.42 -18.97
CA ASP A 393 -8.86 -1.54 -18.31
C ASP A 393 -9.57 -0.65 -17.27
N ASP A 394 -10.13 -1.30 -16.26
CA ASP A 394 -10.89 -0.70 -15.15
C ASP A 394 -10.16 0.50 -14.53
N ARG A 395 -8.83 0.47 -14.52
CA ARG A 395 -7.96 1.54 -14.05
C ARG A 395 -8.05 2.79 -14.92
N THR A 396 -7.87 2.67 -16.23
CA THR A 396 -7.97 3.82 -17.15
C THR A 396 -9.39 4.36 -17.18
N ASP A 397 -10.40 3.49 -17.07
CA ASP A 397 -11.80 3.91 -17.02
C ASP A 397 -12.13 4.67 -15.74
N LEU A 398 -11.64 4.23 -14.57
CA LEU A 398 -11.76 5.03 -13.34
C LEU A 398 -11.05 6.39 -13.46
N LEU A 399 -9.88 6.48 -14.07
CA LEU A 399 -9.20 7.77 -14.24
C LEU A 399 -10.02 8.74 -15.12
N LYS A 400 -10.77 8.26 -16.11
CA LYS A 400 -11.75 9.09 -16.85
C LYS A 400 -12.89 9.55 -15.95
N ILE A 401 -13.41 8.67 -15.09
CA ILE A 401 -14.46 8.99 -14.12
C ILE A 401 -13.99 10.07 -13.14
N LEU A 402 -12.81 9.89 -12.51
CA LEU A 402 -12.25 10.88 -11.58
C LEU A 402 -12.00 12.23 -12.25
N LYS A 403 -11.63 12.24 -13.54
CA LYS A 403 -11.55 13.48 -14.34
C LYS A 403 -12.92 14.12 -14.58
N SER A 404 -13.96 13.32 -14.84
CA SER A 404 -15.32 13.82 -15.10
C SER A 404 -15.98 14.52 -13.89
N LEU A 405 -15.42 14.36 -12.69
CA LEU A 405 -15.84 15.08 -11.48
C LEU A 405 -15.37 16.55 -11.43
N ASP A 406 -14.59 17.03 -12.41
CA ASP A 406 -13.94 18.36 -12.45
C ASP A 406 -13.11 18.77 -11.19
N PRO A 407 -12.29 17.87 -10.62
CA PRO A 407 -11.43 18.21 -9.48
C PRO A 407 -10.45 19.34 -9.79
N LYS A 408 -10.21 20.21 -8.79
CA LYS A 408 -9.15 21.24 -8.84
C LYS A 408 -7.76 20.68 -8.58
N GLY A 409 -7.67 19.46 -8.05
CA GLY A 409 -6.48 18.64 -8.15
C GLY A 409 -6.72 17.19 -7.73
N LEU A 410 -5.84 16.31 -8.19
CA LEU A 410 -5.80 14.89 -7.81
C LEU A 410 -4.39 14.56 -7.32
N VAL A 411 -4.29 14.10 -6.07
CA VAL A 411 -3.07 13.50 -5.52
C VAL A 411 -3.15 11.99 -5.68
N LEU A 412 -2.21 11.42 -6.43
CA LEU A 412 -2.06 9.97 -6.59
C LEU A 412 -0.81 9.52 -5.83
N SER A 413 -1.00 8.65 -4.83
CA SER A 413 0.09 7.96 -4.13
C SER A 413 -0.04 6.45 -4.30
N GLU A 414 0.99 5.80 -4.82
CA GLU A 414 0.95 4.36 -5.12
C GLU A 414 2.30 3.66 -4.88
N ASN A 415 2.27 2.32 -4.79
CA ASN A 415 3.47 1.50 -4.67
C ASN A 415 4.34 1.64 -5.93
N ASN A 416 5.64 1.92 -5.78
CA ASN A 416 6.56 2.05 -6.92
C ASN A 416 7.24 0.70 -7.21
N THR A 417 6.46 -0.28 -7.65
CA THR A 417 6.91 -1.66 -7.89
C THR A 417 6.33 -2.26 -9.17
N GLU A 418 6.85 -3.41 -9.59
CA GLU A 418 6.36 -4.14 -10.76
C GLU A 418 5.10 -4.95 -10.49
N CYS A 419 4.29 -5.13 -11.54
CA CYS A 419 3.06 -5.91 -11.46
C CYS A 419 3.33 -7.37 -11.05
N SER A 420 2.53 -7.86 -10.10
CA SER A 420 2.65 -9.21 -9.55
C SER A 420 1.44 -10.10 -9.87
N CYS A 421 0.64 -9.70 -10.88
CA CYS A 421 -0.53 -10.43 -11.34
C CYS A 421 -0.17 -11.52 -12.38
N ASN A 422 -1.08 -12.48 -12.57
CA ASN A 422 -0.86 -13.68 -13.36
C ASN A 422 -0.62 -13.45 -14.87
N SER A 423 -0.98 -12.29 -15.41
CA SER A 423 -0.71 -11.94 -16.82
C SER A 423 0.66 -11.26 -17.03
N CYS A 424 1.35 -10.89 -15.94
CA CYS A 424 2.61 -10.13 -15.97
C CYS A 424 3.86 -10.97 -15.61
N GLY A 425 3.73 -12.29 -15.49
CA GLY A 425 4.82 -13.22 -15.24
C GLY A 425 4.33 -14.59 -14.78
N ASP A 426 5.22 -15.58 -14.76
CA ASP A 426 4.94 -16.88 -14.13
C ASP A 426 4.87 -16.77 -12.59
N PHE A 427 4.55 -17.89 -11.92
CA PHE A 427 4.45 -17.91 -10.46
C PHE A 427 5.77 -17.53 -9.79
N ALA A 428 6.91 -18.04 -10.25
CA ALA A 428 8.22 -17.70 -9.70
C ALA A 428 8.53 -16.19 -9.81
N THR A 429 8.28 -15.59 -10.97
CA THR A 429 8.51 -14.16 -11.23
C THR A 429 7.62 -13.29 -10.36
N THR A 430 6.31 -13.59 -10.34
CA THR A 430 5.33 -12.80 -9.57
C THR A 430 5.50 -12.97 -8.06
N PHE A 431 5.81 -14.18 -7.59
CA PHE A 431 6.11 -14.44 -6.18
C PHE A 431 7.37 -13.71 -5.72
N SER A 432 8.44 -13.70 -6.53
CA SER A 432 9.67 -12.96 -6.22
C SER A 432 9.44 -11.45 -6.05
N ARG A 433 8.52 -10.85 -6.82
CA ARG A 433 8.15 -9.43 -6.67
C ARG A 433 7.43 -9.16 -5.35
N ARG A 434 6.54 -10.07 -4.91
CA ARG A 434 5.83 -9.98 -3.62
C ARG A 434 6.76 -10.22 -2.43
N VAL A 435 7.71 -11.15 -2.56
CA VAL A 435 8.78 -11.39 -1.57
C VAL A 435 9.65 -10.13 -1.40
N GLU A 436 10.00 -9.44 -2.49
CA GLU A 436 10.74 -8.18 -2.42
C GLU A 436 9.95 -7.05 -1.74
N TYR A 437 8.65 -6.93 -2.02
CA TYR A 437 7.77 -5.99 -1.30
C TYR A 437 7.74 -6.28 0.21
N LEU A 438 7.45 -7.53 0.59
CA LEU A 438 7.37 -7.91 2.00
C LEU A 438 8.72 -7.81 2.70
N TRP A 439 9.84 -8.12 2.04
CA TRP A 439 11.18 -7.91 2.60
C TRP A 439 11.40 -6.44 2.96
N ARG A 440 11.09 -5.50 2.04
CA ARG A 440 11.25 -4.06 2.30
C ARG A 440 10.40 -3.62 3.49
N PHE A 441 9.17 -4.13 3.61
CA PHE A 441 8.32 -3.89 4.78
C PHE A 441 8.98 -4.43 6.06
N LEU A 442 9.27 -5.73 6.15
CA LEU A 442 9.82 -6.40 7.34
C LEU A 442 11.20 -5.87 7.77
N ASP A 443 12.06 -5.48 6.83
CA ASP A 443 13.37 -4.89 7.11
C ASP A 443 13.20 -3.45 7.64
N SER A 444 12.25 -2.67 7.11
CA SER A 444 11.95 -1.34 7.63
C SER A 444 11.30 -1.36 9.02
N THR A 445 10.37 -2.28 9.28
CA THR A 445 9.76 -2.46 10.60
C THR A 445 10.74 -3.03 11.62
N SER A 446 11.67 -3.91 11.22
CA SER A 446 12.77 -4.36 12.09
C SER A 446 13.52 -3.19 12.72
N VAL A 447 13.84 -2.18 11.90
CA VAL A 447 14.56 -0.99 12.35
C VAL A 447 13.65 -0.07 13.16
N ALA A 448 12.44 0.23 12.66
CA ALA A 448 11.49 1.11 13.35
C ALA A 448 11.12 0.63 14.76
N TYR A 449 10.84 -0.66 14.93
CA TYR A 449 10.53 -1.26 16.23
C TYR A 449 11.79 -1.57 17.07
N LYS A 450 12.99 -1.35 16.53
CA LYS A 450 14.30 -1.67 17.15
C LYS A 450 14.43 -3.15 17.52
N GLY A 451 13.92 -4.03 16.64
CA GLY A 451 13.88 -5.48 16.84
C GLY A 451 12.94 -5.96 17.97
N ARG A 452 12.15 -5.08 18.59
CA ARG A 452 11.24 -5.46 19.68
C ARG A 452 10.00 -6.16 19.14
N GLU A 453 9.62 -7.24 19.80
CA GLU A 453 8.35 -7.93 19.59
C GLU A 453 7.20 -7.09 20.18
N SER A 454 6.13 -6.90 19.40
CA SER A 454 4.86 -6.35 19.87
C SER A 454 3.73 -6.85 18.98
N GLU A 455 2.51 -6.90 19.52
CA GLU A 455 1.35 -7.39 18.76
C GLU A 455 0.91 -6.38 17.68
N GLU A 456 1.12 -5.08 17.91
CA GLU A 456 0.91 -4.02 16.91
C GLU A 456 1.80 -4.25 15.69
N ARG A 457 3.08 -4.53 15.92
CA ARG A 457 4.05 -4.86 14.85
C ARG A 457 3.56 -6.06 14.05
N ARG A 458 3.14 -7.12 14.75
CA ARG A 458 2.65 -8.37 14.14
C ARG A 458 1.39 -8.16 13.32
N MET A 459 0.49 -7.29 13.75
CA MET A 459 -0.69 -6.91 12.96
C MET A 459 -0.29 -6.23 11.64
N MET A 460 0.59 -5.22 11.71
CA MET A 460 1.02 -4.48 10.52
C MET A 460 1.81 -5.36 9.53
N GLU A 461 2.65 -6.27 10.04
CA GLU A 461 3.41 -7.22 9.23
C GLU A 461 2.52 -8.34 8.67
N GLY A 462 1.53 -8.77 9.44
CA GLY A 462 0.49 -9.71 9.01
C GLY A 462 -0.37 -9.16 7.87
N GLU A 463 -0.69 -7.87 7.90
CA GLU A 463 -1.35 -7.17 6.78
C GLU A 463 -0.45 -7.06 5.56
N ALA A 464 0.81 -6.60 5.71
CA ALA A 464 1.77 -6.54 4.61
C ALA A 464 1.95 -7.92 3.94
N ALA A 465 1.98 -8.99 4.74
CA ALA A 465 2.18 -10.35 4.26
C ALA A 465 1.04 -10.90 3.41
N LYS A 466 -0.17 -10.31 3.45
CA LYS A 466 -1.26 -10.71 2.54
C LYS A 466 -0.86 -10.56 1.07
N ALA A 467 0.04 -9.63 0.75
CA ALA A 467 0.61 -9.43 -0.58
C ALA A 467 1.20 -10.71 -1.19
N LEU A 468 1.75 -11.62 -0.37
CA LEU A 468 2.29 -12.90 -0.88
C LEU A 468 1.21 -13.79 -1.48
N THR A 469 0.05 -13.86 -0.80
CA THR A 469 -1.12 -14.66 -1.21
C THR A 469 -2.03 -13.94 -2.21
N ASN A 470 -1.95 -12.61 -2.30
CA ASN A 470 -2.78 -11.83 -3.21
C ASN A 470 -2.30 -11.99 -4.68
N MET A 471 -3.04 -12.79 -5.45
CA MET A 471 -2.81 -12.94 -6.89
C MET A 471 -3.31 -11.74 -7.72
N GLY A 472 -4.07 -10.83 -7.09
CA GLY A 472 -4.65 -9.62 -7.68
C GLY A 472 -3.82 -8.32 -7.53
N GLU A 473 -2.60 -8.38 -6.99
CA GLU A 473 -1.68 -7.23 -6.89
C GLU A 473 -1.23 -6.72 -8.27
N MET A 474 -2.02 -5.82 -8.87
CA MET A 474 -1.76 -5.25 -10.21
C MET A 474 -0.94 -3.94 -10.16
N ASN A 475 0.08 -3.89 -9.31
CA ASN A 475 0.99 -2.74 -9.16
C ASN A 475 1.61 -2.30 -10.50
N GLU A 476 1.87 -1.00 -10.63
CA GLU A 476 2.59 -0.43 -11.76
C GLU A 476 3.60 0.60 -11.24
N ARG A 477 4.77 0.68 -11.89
CA ARG A 477 5.75 1.72 -11.57
C ARG A 477 5.21 3.11 -11.93
N LYS A 478 5.77 4.14 -11.29
CA LYS A 478 5.33 5.53 -11.43
C LYS A 478 5.24 6.03 -12.87
N GLU A 479 6.11 5.57 -13.77
CA GLU A 479 6.17 6.03 -15.15
C GLU A 479 4.86 5.67 -15.88
N LYS A 480 4.41 4.43 -15.71
CA LYS A 480 3.17 3.92 -16.33
C LYS A 480 1.92 4.56 -15.72
N TRP A 481 1.91 4.85 -14.42
CA TRP A 481 0.86 5.67 -13.82
C TRP A 481 0.81 7.08 -14.40
N CYS A 482 1.98 7.71 -14.61
CA CYS A 482 2.06 9.04 -15.22
C CYS A 482 1.62 9.04 -16.68
N GLU A 483 1.94 8.00 -17.45
CA GLU A 483 1.42 7.79 -18.81
C GLU A 483 -0.11 7.68 -18.82
N ARG A 484 -0.70 6.85 -17.94
CA ARG A 484 -2.16 6.69 -17.82
C ARG A 484 -2.86 8.01 -17.49
N MET A 485 -2.37 8.75 -16.49
CA MET A 485 -2.92 10.07 -16.10
C MET A 485 -2.89 11.06 -17.28
N ARG A 486 -1.77 11.13 -18.01
CA ARG A 486 -1.66 11.95 -19.23
C ARG A 486 -2.59 11.47 -20.34
N SER A 487 -2.80 10.17 -20.49
CA SER A 487 -3.63 9.59 -21.57
C SER A 487 -5.12 9.91 -21.44
N VAL A 488 -5.64 10.08 -20.22
CA VAL A 488 -7.00 10.61 -19.98
C VAL A 488 -7.03 12.15 -19.96
N GLY A 489 -5.88 12.79 -20.12
CA GLY A 489 -5.69 14.23 -20.19
C GLY A 489 -5.70 14.94 -18.84
N PHE A 490 -5.12 14.34 -17.79
CA PHE A 490 -4.63 15.14 -16.66
C PHE A 490 -3.27 15.76 -17.02
N VAL A 491 -3.05 16.99 -16.58
CA VAL A 491 -1.77 17.70 -16.64
C VAL A 491 -1.03 17.49 -15.31
N LYS A 492 0.27 17.21 -15.39
CA LYS A 492 1.14 17.07 -14.20
C LYS A 492 1.36 18.44 -13.57
N GLU A 493 1.28 18.49 -12.24
CA GLU A 493 1.63 19.66 -11.46
C GLU A 493 2.82 19.37 -10.53
N VAL A 494 3.60 20.40 -10.21
CA VAL A 494 4.71 20.32 -9.26
C VAL A 494 4.20 20.61 -7.84
N PHE A 495 4.65 19.82 -6.87
CA PHE A 495 4.40 20.09 -5.45
C PHE A 495 5.11 21.38 -5.00
N GLY A 496 4.40 22.23 -4.27
CA GLY A 496 4.96 23.46 -3.70
C GLY A 496 6.13 23.20 -2.75
N GLU A 497 7.03 24.19 -2.62
CA GLU A 497 8.24 24.08 -1.82
C GLU A 497 7.93 23.71 -0.35
N ASP A 498 6.88 24.29 0.23
CA ASP A 498 6.40 23.97 1.58
C ASP A 498 6.02 22.48 1.75
N ALA A 499 5.40 21.86 0.74
CA ALA A 499 5.05 20.44 0.77
C ALA A 499 6.30 19.55 0.76
N ILE A 500 7.29 19.93 -0.07
CA ILE A 500 8.56 19.21 -0.18
C ILE A 500 9.40 19.37 1.09
N ASP A 501 9.54 20.57 1.62
CA ASP A 501 10.36 20.84 2.80
C ASP A 501 9.70 20.40 4.10
N GLY A 502 8.36 20.47 4.20
CA GLY A 502 7.57 19.83 5.25
C GLY A 502 7.79 18.31 5.28
N ALA A 503 7.69 17.64 4.13
CA ALA A 503 7.94 16.21 4.03
C ALA A 503 9.40 15.83 4.36
N ARG A 504 10.39 16.62 3.89
CA ARG A 504 11.81 16.45 4.28
C ARG A 504 12.03 16.63 5.78
N ALA A 505 11.37 17.61 6.40
CA ALA A 505 11.48 17.85 7.84
C ALA A 505 10.86 16.70 8.64
N LEU A 506 9.68 16.22 8.23
CA LEU A 506 8.99 15.07 8.81
C LEU A 506 9.80 13.77 8.67
N LEU A 507 10.48 13.56 7.53
CA LEU A 507 11.31 12.38 7.31
C LEU A 507 12.44 12.25 8.35
N ARG A 508 12.98 13.37 8.84
CA ARG A 508 14.06 13.40 9.86
C ARG A 508 13.64 12.84 11.23
N LYS A 509 12.34 12.62 11.48
CA LYS A 509 11.86 11.89 12.68
C LYS A 509 12.21 10.39 12.62
N TYR A 510 12.38 9.85 11.41
CA TYR A 510 12.53 8.42 11.15
C TYR A 510 13.98 8.01 10.93
N ASP A 511 14.22 6.70 10.77
CA ASP A 511 15.56 6.16 10.57
C ASP A 511 16.23 6.68 9.28
N SER A 512 17.54 6.97 9.37
CA SER A 512 18.34 7.55 8.28
C SER A 512 18.47 6.70 7.00
N ASN A 513 18.04 5.43 7.02
CA ASN A 513 17.92 4.61 5.81
C ASN A 513 16.70 4.94 4.95
N TRP A 514 15.77 5.78 5.45
CA TRP A 514 14.71 6.37 4.64
C TRP A 514 15.22 7.57 3.86
N GLU A 515 14.90 7.62 2.57
CA GLU A 515 15.19 8.76 1.70
C GLU A 515 13.92 9.23 1.00
N MET A 516 13.81 10.53 0.76
CA MET A 516 12.80 11.12 -0.12
C MET A 516 13.51 11.76 -1.31
N ARG A 517 13.08 11.42 -2.54
CA ARG A 517 13.69 11.92 -3.78
C ARG A 517 12.64 12.63 -4.60
N VAL A 518 12.92 13.86 -5.03
CA VAL A 518 12.07 14.67 -5.90
C VAL A 518 12.61 14.58 -7.30
N GLU A 519 11.77 14.28 -8.28
CA GLU A 519 12.20 14.02 -9.64
C GLU A 519 12.10 15.26 -10.54
N GLU A 520 13.24 15.74 -11.04
CA GLU A 520 13.37 16.99 -11.79
C GLU A 520 12.50 17.06 -13.06
N LYS A 521 12.19 15.92 -13.68
CA LYS A 521 11.48 15.85 -14.97
C LYS A 521 9.96 15.71 -14.84
N ASP A 522 9.51 14.98 -13.83
CA ASP A 522 8.11 14.53 -13.71
C ASP A 522 7.42 15.05 -12.44
N GLY A 523 8.12 15.81 -11.59
CA GLY A 523 7.57 16.40 -10.36
C GLY A 523 7.15 15.39 -9.28
N CYS A 524 7.35 14.08 -9.52
CA CYS A 524 7.03 13.02 -8.58
C CYS A 524 7.94 13.10 -7.34
N VAL A 525 7.39 12.68 -6.20
CA VAL A 525 8.14 12.50 -4.96
C VAL A 525 8.14 11.03 -4.61
N ASP A 526 9.30 10.40 -4.67
CA ASP A 526 9.48 8.99 -4.30
C ASP A 526 9.91 8.86 -2.83
N LEU A 527 9.34 7.88 -2.13
CA LEU A 527 9.84 7.38 -0.84
C LEU A 527 10.71 6.14 -1.09
N TRP A 528 11.90 6.10 -0.49
CA TRP A 528 12.89 5.03 -0.65
C TRP A 528 13.34 4.48 0.70
N TRP A 529 13.66 3.19 0.75
CA TRP A 529 14.26 2.50 1.89
C TRP A 529 15.54 1.79 1.46
N LYS A 530 16.67 2.08 2.12
CA LYS A 530 18.02 1.52 1.82
C LYS A 530 18.35 1.54 0.31
N GLY A 531 18.08 2.66 -0.35
CA GLY A 531 18.34 2.82 -1.78
C GLY A 531 17.44 1.99 -2.72
N GLN A 532 16.29 1.48 -2.25
CA GLN A 532 15.22 0.89 -3.08
C GLN A 532 13.94 1.73 -3.01
N PRO A 533 13.17 1.90 -4.11
CA PRO A 533 11.92 2.65 -4.10
C PRO A 533 10.82 1.87 -3.38
N ILE A 534 9.92 2.56 -2.69
CA ILE A 534 8.78 1.99 -1.96
C ILE A 534 7.48 2.46 -2.58
N SER A 535 7.28 3.76 -2.59
CA SER A 535 6.07 4.42 -3.08
C SER A 535 6.44 5.74 -3.77
N PHE A 536 5.50 6.28 -4.52
CA PHE A 536 5.61 7.60 -5.13
C PHE A 536 4.33 8.39 -4.89
N CYS A 537 4.46 9.71 -4.85
CA CYS A 537 3.37 10.68 -4.84
C CYS A 537 3.44 11.55 -6.09
N SER A 538 2.28 11.92 -6.63
CA SER A 538 2.18 12.83 -7.77
C SER A 538 0.92 13.70 -7.71
N LEU A 539 1.04 14.97 -8.13
CA LEU A 539 -0.05 15.94 -8.20
C LEU A 539 -0.47 16.18 -9.65
N TRP A 540 -1.78 16.34 -9.86
CA TRP A 540 -2.38 16.46 -11.19
C TRP A 540 -3.53 17.46 -11.20
N LYS A 541 -3.70 18.16 -12.32
CA LYS A 541 -4.79 19.11 -12.63
C LYS A 541 -5.42 18.75 -14.00
N ILE A 542 -6.54 19.38 -14.35
CA ILE A 542 -7.26 19.15 -15.63
C ILE A 542 -6.83 20.17 -16.68
#